data_AF-A0A9W6NLD7-F1
#
_entry.id   AF-A0A9W6NLD7-F1
#
_cell.length_a   1.000
_cell.length_b   1.000
_cell.length_c   1.000
_cell.angle_alpha   90.00
_cell.angle_beta   90.00
_cell.angle_gamma   90.00
#
_symmetry.space_group_name_H-M   'P 1'
#
loop_
_entity.id
_entity.type
_entity.pdbx_description
1 polymer ?
#
loop_
_entity_poly.entity_id
_entity_poly.type
_entity_poly.pdbx_seq_one_letter_code
_entity_poly.pdbx_strand_id
1 'polypeptide(L)' 'MPPQRPRFERVQLNTRVRVEIEQTLQRFVVDHNTTVQSSVDLALAEFLAARGYPLLPADSSLAQTHDDGRSR' A
#
# COMPACT_ATOMS: atom_id res chain seq x y z
N MET A 1 -16.68 25.06 -6.15
CA MET A 1 -15.44 24.56 -5.50
C MET A 1 -15.20 23.14 -5.99
N PRO A 2 -14.02 22.81 -6.58
CA PRO A 2 -13.72 21.44 -6.97
C PRO A 2 -13.49 20.55 -5.73
N PRO A 3 -13.87 19.26 -5.77
CA PRO A 3 -13.69 18.35 -4.64
C PRO A 3 -12.20 18.13 -4.35
N GLN A 4 -11.79 18.40 -3.10
CA GLN A 4 -10.44 18.11 -2.65
C GLN A 4 -10.28 16.59 -2.56
N ARG A 5 -9.33 16.02 -3.31
CA ARG A 5 -8.98 14.60 -3.16
C ARG A 5 -8.43 14.37 -1.75
N PRO A 6 -8.85 13.31 -1.05
CA PRO A 6 -8.30 12.97 0.26
C PRO A 6 -6.78 12.86 0.17
N ARG A 7 -6.09 13.64 1.00
CA ARG A 7 -4.63 13.58 1.15
C ARG A 7 -4.31 12.37 2.03
N PHE A 8 -4.03 11.24 1.40
CA PHE A 8 -3.49 10.09 2.13
C PHE A 8 -2.11 10.42 2.66
N GLU A 9 -1.84 10.08 3.91
CA GLU A 9 -0.50 10.14 4.49
C GLU A 9 0.41 9.16 3.74
N ARG A 10 1.59 9.60 3.35
CA ARG A 10 2.55 8.81 2.57
C ARG A 10 3.87 8.78 3.30
N VAL A 11 4.46 7.59 3.37
CA VAL A 11 5.80 7.36 3.94
C VAL A 11 6.76 7.00 2.81
N GLN A 12 7.98 7.53 2.87
CA GLN A 12 9.03 7.19 1.90
C GLN A 12 9.74 5.89 2.31
N LEU A 13 9.79 4.93 1.38
CA LEU A 13 10.56 3.71 1.54
C LEU A 13 11.94 3.86 0.88
N ASN A 14 13.01 3.83 1.69
CA ASN A 14 14.38 3.94 1.19
C ASN A 14 15.02 2.55 1.12
N THR A 15 14.89 1.87 -0.01
CA THR A 15 15.46 0.52 -0.23
C THR A 15 16.26 0.48 -1.52
N ARG A 16 17.38 -0.26 -1.53
CA ARG A 16 18.15 -0.55 -2.74
C ARG A 16 17.58 -1.79 -3.42
N VAL A 17 17.33 -1.70 -4.72
CA VAL A 17 16.89 -2.83 -5.55
C VAL A 17 17.96 -3.16 -6.59
N ARG A 18 17.86 -4.34 -7.19
CA ARG A 18 18.74 -4.72 -8.30
C ARG A 18 18.39 -3.91 -9.55
N VAL A 19 19.38 -3.63 -10.40
CA VAL A 19 19.21 -2.80 -11.61
C VAL A 19 18.22 -3.40 -12.60
N GLU A 20 18.15 -4.72 -12.69
CA GLU A 20 17.25 -5.42 -13.61
C GLU A 20 15.78 -5.23 -13.20
N ILE A 21 15.52 -5.11 -11.88
CA ILE A 21 14.19 -4.84 -11.34
C ILE A 21 13.77 -3.42 -11.72
N GLU A 22 14.66 -2.43 -11.56
CA GLU A 22 14.38 -1.05 -11.95
C GLU A 22 14.07 -0.96 -13.46
N GLN A 23 14.91 -1.56 -14.31
CA GLN A 23 14.70 -1.53 -15.76
C GLN A 23 13.36 -2.16 -16.17
N THR A 24 13.01 -3.29 -15.56
CA THR A 24 11.74 -3.96 -15.82
C THR A 24 10.56 -3.11 -15.35
N LEU A 25 10.68 -2.47 -14.18
CA LEU A 25 9.67 -1.57 -13.63
C LEU A 25 9.45 -0.34 -14.53
N GLN A 26 10.53 0.26 -15.05
CA GLN A 26 10.42 1.39 -15.97
C GLN A 26 9.69 1.00 -17.26
N ARG A 27 9.97 -0.20 -17.80
CA ARG A 27 9.25 -0.72 -18.96
C ARG A 27 7.76 -0.90 -18.67
N PHE A 28 7.42 -1.52 -17.55
CA PHE A 28 6.03 -1.69 -17.11
C PHE A 28 5.30 -0.35 -16.99
N VAL A 29 5.95 0.66 -16.41
CA VAL A 29 5.39 2.01 -16.25
C VAL A 29 5.01 2.62 -17.60
N VAL A 30 5.87 2.47 -18.61
CA VAL A 30 5.62 2.95 -19.98
C VAL A 30 4.51 2.15 -20.65
N ASP A 31 4.61 0.82 -20.65
CA ASP A 31 3.68 -0.07 -21.35
C ASP A 31 2.24 0.06 -20.83
N HIS A 32 2.07 0.39 -19.53
CA HIS A 32 0.77 0.48 -18.87
C HIS A 32 0.32 1.92 -18.56
N ASN A 33 1.07 2.94 -19.01
CA ASN A 33 0.78 4.36 -18.72
C ASN A 33 0.47 4.62 -17.23
N THR A 34 1.31 4.10 -16.35
CA THR A 34 1.16 4.19 -14.90
C THR A 34 2.32 4.98 -14.28
N THR A 35 2.53 4.90 -12.96
CA THR A 35 3.67 5.49 -12.27
C THR A 35 4.43 4.45 -11.46
N VAL A 36 5.72 4.71 -11.21
CA VAL A 36 6.57 3.90 -10.31
C VAL A 36 5.88 3.73 -8.96
N GLN A 37 5.38 4.83 -8.39
CA GLN A 37 4.67 4.82 -7.10
C GLN A 37 3.47 3.86 -7.12
N SER A 38 2.56 4.01 -8.08
CA SER A 38 1.34 3.18 -8.13
C SER A 38 1.66 1.70 -8.34
N SER A 39 2.70 1.43 -9.13
CA SER A 39 3.17 0.07 -9.40
C SER A 39 3.78 -0.57 -8.16
N VAL A 40 4.59 0.19 -7.41
CA VAL A 40 5.19 -0.26 -6.14
C VAL A 40 4.12 -0.46 -5.07
N ASP A 41 3.18 0.47 -4.93
CA ASP A 41 2.09 0.38 -3.96
C ASP A 41 1.25 -0.88 -4.22
N LEU A 42 0.87 -1.12 -5.47
CA LEU A 42 0.10 -2.30 -5.86
C LEU A 42 0.89 -3.59 -5.61
N ALA A 43 2.13 -3.67 -6.11
CA ALA A 43 2.96 -4.87 -5.97
C ALA A 43 3.25 -5.19 -4.49
N LEU A 44 3.49 -4.18 -3.66
CA LEU A 44 3.72 -4.36 -2.23
C LEU A 44 2.44 -4.79 -1.51
N ALA A 45 1.30 -4.19 -1.85
CA ALA A 45 0.00 -4.59 -1.30
C ALA A 45 -0.33 -6.05 -1.61
N GLU A 46 -0.17 -6.47 -2.87
CA GLU A 46 -0.40 -7.85 -3.30
C GLU A 46 0.57 -8.83 -2.63
N PHE A 47 1.86 -8.47 -2.56
CA PHE A 47 2.90 -9.28 -1.92
C PHE A 47 2.61 -9.53 -0.44
N LEU A 48 2.16 -8.50 0.29
CA LEU A 48 1.82 -8.58 1.71
C LEU A 48 0.50 -9.33 1.94
N ALA A 49 -0.51 -9.05 1.13
CA ALA A 49 -1.80 -9.74 1.19
C ALA A 49 -1.65 -11.25 0.97
N ALA A 50 -0.84 -11.66 -0.01
CA ALA A 50 -0.52 -13.07 -0.28
C ALA A 50 0.17 -13.78 0.91
N ARG A 51 0.69 -13.03 1.88
CA ARG A 51 1.33 -13.54 3.12
C ARG A 51 0.45 -13.38 4.36
N GLY A 52 -0.82 -13.00 4.19
CA GLY A 52 -1.76 -12.82 5.30
C GLY A 52 -1.69 -11.44 5.97
N TYR A 53 -1.07 -10.45 5.32
CA TYR A 53 -1.00 -9.06 5.78
C TYR A 53 -1.77 -8.12 4.84
N PRO A 54 -3.11 -8.21 4.77
CA PRO A 54 -3.90 -7.32 3.93
C PRO A 54 -3.80 -5.88 4.44
N LEU A 55 -3.74 -4.91 3.52
CA LEU A 55 -3.84 -3.50 3.88
C LEU A 55 -5.28 -3.21 4.33
N LEU A 56 -5.44 -2.86 5.60
CA LEU A 56 -6.73 -2.41 6.12
C LEU A 56 -7.03 -1.00 5.60
N PRO A 57 -8.27 -0.71 5.18
CA PRO A 57 -8.70 0.67 4.91
C PRO A 57 -8.36 1.56 6.10
N ALA A 58 -7.85 2.77 5.87
CA ALA A 58 -7.39 3.70 6.92
C ALA A 58 -8.43 3.95 8.03
N ASP A 59 -9.72 3.80 7.71
CA ASP A 59 -10.85 3.97 8.63
C ASP A 59 -11.12 2.75 9.54
N SER A 60 -10.39 1.65 9.39
CA SER A 60 -10.63 0.39 10.14
C SER A 60 -9.96 0.37 11.51
N SER A 61 -9.25 1.44 11.88
CA SER A 61 -8.49 1.58 13.13
C SER A 61 -9.35 1.66 14.40
N LEU A 62 -10.68 1.59 14.30
CA LEU A 62 -11.62 1.62 15.43
C LEU A 62 -12.21 0.25 15.80
N ALA A 63 -11.91 -0.83 15.06
CA ALA A 63 -12.41 -2.16 15.37
C ALA A 63 -11.39 -3.03 16.14
N GLN A 64 -10.54 -2.41 16.97
CA GLN A 64 -9.81 -3.14 18.01
C GLN A 64 -10.77 -3.38 19.17
N THR A 65 -11.49 -4.49 19.05
CA THR A 65 -12.29 -5.15 20.07
C THR A 65 -11.49 -5.19 21.39
N HIS A 66 -11.84 -4.31 22.34
CA HIS A 66 -11.65 -4.62 23.75
C HIS A 66 -12.74 -5.65 24.11
N ASP A 67 -12.54 -6.90 23.69
CA ASP A 67 -13.15 -8.05 24.34
C ASP A 67 -12.17 -8.47 25.43
N ASP A 68 -12.33 -7.88 26.62
CA ASP A 68 -11.70 -8.39 27.82
C ASP A 68 -12.70 -8.29 28.98
N GLY A 69 -13.15 -9.47 29.42
CA GLY A 69 -13.49 -9.65 30.82
C GLY A 69 -14.96 -9.61 31.19
N ARG A 70 -15.71 -10.61 30.71
CA ARG A 70 -16.70 -11.32 31.51
C ARG A 70 -16.26 -11.44 32.98
N SER A 71 -16.94 -10.79 33.92
CA SER A 71 -17.07 -11.24 35.31
C SER A 71 -18.23 -10.57 36.04
N ARG A 72 -19.26 -11.40 36.24
CA ARG A 72 -20.22 -11.50 37.36
C ARG A 72 -20.77 -10.25 38.02
#